data_AF-A0A2G6KQH1-F1
#
_entry.id   AF-A0A2G6KQH1-F1
#
_cell.length_a   1.000
_cell.length_b   1.000
_cell.length_c   1.000
_cell.angle_alpha   90.00
_cell.angle_beta   90.00
_cell.angle_gamma   90.00
#
_symmetry.space_group_name_H-M   'P 1'
#
loop_
_entity.id
_entity.type
_entity.pdbx_description
1 polymer ?
#
loop_
_entity_poly.entity_id
_entity_poly.type
_entity_poly.pdbx_seq_one_letter_code
_entity_poly.pdbx_strand_id
1 'polypeptide(L)'
;MSHSPLATLKRRLAAVALSVCMANPAAAANHEDLKLPNLGSTSTSLFSSQYERNLGRAWLGMYRSQVNTLNDPLLYGYLEDLLYKLVTHSDLDDRRIELVIADNPAMNAFAVPGGVVGVHSGLLLYAQTEGEFASVLAHEIGHLSQRHFSRRMQQQKANQPFTLAALLASLVLMAATNAQAGMAAISATQAAAQDAALRYSRANEIEADRVGMQILAKAGFDPNATAKMFERMMASTRLYSENRLPEFLRTHPLSETRVADARLRATRYPPVIQTISLDYQLMRTRVRLHQASSPQQAIKLFTAELDNKAVLQEAARYGLALALTKAGQTERARKELSHIYTPGDQKVAYILADAAIDSAEQRPDIAAKKLATALKQSPNNHPLTMAYAEALLYDGKPDQAEQLLLKHSRIRPNAPWLWYLLAEVQGLAGNITGLHQARAEFFILRGNLDQAEAQLGYAL
;
A
#
# COMPACT_ATOMS: atom_id res chain seq x y z
N MET A 1 -28.40 49.49 -40.72
CA MET A 1 -29.60 50.16 -40.16
C MET A 1 -30.68 49.09 -40.09
N SER A 2 -31.34 48.74 -39.01
CA SER A 2 -31.34 49.17 -37.62
C SER A 2 -32.24 48.16 -36.88
N HIS A 3 -31.78 47.71 -35.71
CA HIS A 3 -32.53 47.22 -34.56
C HIS A 3 -33.38 45.93 -34.60
N SER A 4 -32.97 45.09 -33.65
CA SER A 4 -33.53 43.89 -33.02
C SER A 4 -34.53 44.28 -31.89
N PRO A 5 -34.78 43.48 -30.82
CA PRO A 5 -35.37 42.13 -30.68
C PRO A 5 -36.43 42.10 -29.52
N LEU A 6 -36.88 40.88 -29.12
CA LEU A 6 -37.11 40.40 -27.73
C LEU A 6 -38.48 39.76 -27.41
N ALA A 7 -38.41 38.43 -27.23
CA ALA A 7 -38.77 37.66 -26.03
C ALA A 7 -40.21 37.71 -25.48
N THR A 8 -40.87 36.54 -25.41
CA THR A 8 -41.02 35.69 -24.20
C THR A 8 -42.22 34.73 -24.32
N LEU A 9 -42.15 33.61 -23.56
CA LEU A 9 -43.22 33.06 -22.71
C LEU A 9 -43.81 31.65 -23.01
N LYS A 10 -43.26 30.66 -22.28
CA LYS A 10 -43.91 29.60 -21.45
C LYS A 10 -44.91 28.57 -22.05
N ARG A 11 -44.49 27.29 -21.84
CA ARG A 11 -45.17 26.15 -21.18
C ARG A 11 -46.37 25.41 -21.85
N ARG A 12 -46.07 24.13 -22.13
CA ARG A 12 -46.75 22.87 -21.70
C ARG A 12 -48.07 22.44 -22.37
N LEU A 13 -48.05 21.19 -22.83
CA LEU A 13 -49.00 20.05 -22.67
C LEU A 13 -48.97 19.24 -24.00
N ALA A 14 -49.14 17.93 -24.12
CA ALA A 14 -49.06 16.74 -23.28
C ALA A 14 -49.61 15.57 -24.13
N ALA A 15 -48.80 14.52 -24.33
CA ALA A 15 -49.18 13.10 -24.17
C ALA A 15 -50.03 12.33 -25.22
N VAL A 16 -49.53 11.10 -25.48
CA VAL A 16 -50.19 9.80 -25.81
C VAL A 16 -50.68 9.51 -27.23
N ALA A 17 -50.08 8.50 -27.87
CA ALA A 17 -50.78 7.29 -28.33
C ALA A 17 -49.82 6.15 -28.71
N LEU A 18 -49.95 5.06 -27.97
CA LEU A 18 -49.35 3.74 -28.12
C LEU A 18 -50.21 2.92 -29.11
N SER A 19 -49.63 2.13 -30.01
CA SER A 19 -50.35 1.00 -30.66
C SER A 19 -49.38 -0.08 -31.14
N VAL A 20 -49.69 -1.30 -30.70
CA VAL A 20 -48.99 -2.59 -30.82
C VAL A 20 -49.52 -3.37 -32.01
N CYS A 21 -48.69 -4.16 -32.70
CA CYS A 21 -49.01 -5.42 -33.42
C CYS A 21 -47.66 -6.13 -33.74
N MET A 22 -47.26 -7.24 -33.10
CA MET A 22 -47.71 -8.64 -33.18
C MET A 22 -46.89 -9.50 -34.18
N ALA A 23 -46.13 -10.44 -33.58
CA ALA A 23 -45.81 -11.83 -33.96
C ALA A 23 -44.92 -12.16 -35.18
N ASN A 24 -43.79 -12.85 -34.90
CA ASN A 24 -43.39 -14.06 -35.62
C ASN A 24 -42.61 -15.00 -34.67
N PRO A 25 -42.96 -16.30 -34.53
CA PRO A 25 -42.27 -17.25 -33.65
C PRO A 25 -41.25 -18.13 -34.40
N ALA A 26 -40.39 -18.77 -33.60
CA ALA A 26 -39.57 -19.95 -33.90
C ALA A 26 -38.25 -19.77 -34.70
N ALA A 27 -37.14 -19.72 -33.96
CA ALA A 27 -35.96 -20.54 -34.26
C ALA A 27 -35.29 -20.94 -32.93
N ALA A 28 -34.95 -22.22 -32.83
CA ALA A 28 -34.61 -22.93 -31.60
C ALA A 28 -33.22 -22.62 -31.05
N ALA A 29 -33.15 -22.71 -29.72
CA ALA A 29 -32.02 -22.91 -28.81
C ALA A 29 -30.62 -23.09 -29.40
N ASN A 30 -29.74 -22.13 -29.08
CA ASN A 30 -28.34 -22.38 -28.72
C ASN A 30 -28.15 -21.80 -27.31
N HIS A 31 -28.02 -22.67 -26.30
CA HIS A 31 -27.61 -22.28 -24.96
C HIS A 31 -26.08 -22.07 -24.95
N GLU A 32 -25.63 -20.91 -25.42
CA GLU A 32 -24.44 -20.30 -24.81
C GLU A 32 -24.90 -19.61 -23.52
N ASP A 33 -24.15 -19.80 -22.43
CA ASP A 33 -24.31 -19.08 -21.17
C ASP A 33 -24.16 -17.57 -21.40
N LEU A 34 -25.26 -16.95 -21.84
CA LEU A 34 -25.49 -15.52 -21.78
C LEU A 34 -25.44 -15.14 -20.30
N LYS A 35 -24.25 -14.72 -19.85
CA LYS A 35 -24.13 -13.84 -18.68
C LYS A 35 -25.01 -12.64 -18.94
N LEU A 36 -26.23 -12.69 -18.43
CA LEU A 36 -27.16 -11.57 -18.45
C LEU A 36 -26.41 -10.33 -17.95
N PRO A 37 -26.43 -9.22 -18.71
CA PRO A 37 -25.94 -7.96 -18.18
C PRO A 37 -26.70 -7.66 -16.89
N ASN A 38 -25.96 -7.39 -15.81
CA ASN A 38 -26.56 -7.02 -14.53
C ASN A 38 -27.24 -5.65 -14.68
N LEU A 39 -28.50 -5.64 -15.12
CA LEU A 39 -29.33 -4.44 -15.29
C LEU A 39 -29.92 -3.96 -13.95
N GLY A 40 -29.14 -4.08 -12.86
CA GLY A 40 -29.64 -3.90 -11.50
C GLY A 40 -28.64 -3.43 -10.44
N SER A 41 -27.41 -3.00 -10.78
CA SER A 41 -26.48 -2.44 -9.79
C SER A 41 -26.15 -0.96 -10.03
N THR A 42 -26.99 -0.10 -9.44
CA THR A 42 -26.56 1.08 -8.68
C THR A 42 -25.53 2.05 -9.29
N SER A 43 -25.68 2.45 -10.55
CA SER A 43 -24.96 3.61 -11.12
C SER A 43 -25.32 4.95 -10.43
N THR A 44 -26.40 4.97 -9.65
CA THR A 44 -26.93 6.15 -8.92
C THR A 44 -26.90 6.03 -7.39
N SER A 45 -26.28 4.98 -6.81
CA SER A 45 -26.18 4.86 -5.35
C SER A 45 -24.95 5.58 -4.79
N LEU A 46 -25.07 6.11 -3.58
CA LEU A 46 -23.98 6.65 -2.75
C LEU A 46 -22.83 5.65 -2.47
N PHE A 47 -22.90 4.41 -2.97
CA PHE A 47 -21.93 3.34 -2.75
C PHE A 47 -21.53 2.63 -4.05
N SER A 48 -21.48 3.35 -5.17
CA SER A 48 -20.91 2.81 -6.42
C SER A 48 -19.40 2.59 -6.28
N SER A 49 -18.82 1.65 -7.02
CA SER A 49 -17.37 1.37 -6.98
C SER A 49 -16.53 2.58 -7.40
N GLN A 50 -17.07 3.45 -8.27
CA GLN A 50 -16.41 4.70 -8.66
C GLN A 50 -16.40 5.71 -7.51
N TYR A 51 -17.50 5.81 -6.75
CA TYR A 51 -17.55 6.66 -5.56
C TYR A 51 -16.56 6.19 -4.50
N GLU A 52 -16.51 4.88 -4.22
CA GLU A 52 -15.54 4.29 -3.29
C GLU A 52 -14.09 4.57 -3.71
N ARG A 53 -13.78 4.48 -5.01
CA ARG A 53 -12.46 4.87 -5.53
C ARG A 53 -12.12 6.33 -5.30
N ASN A 54 -13.04 7.24 -5.62
CA ASN A 54 -12.81 8.67 -5.41
C ASN A 54 -12.60 8.99 -3.93
N LEU A 55 -13.38 8.34 -3.07
CA LEU A 55 -13.27 8.44 -1.62
C LEU A 55 -11.91 7.94 -1.10
N GLY A 56 -11.50 6.75 -1.55
CA GLY A 56 -10.19 6.17 -1.21
C GLY A 56 -9.03 7.06 -1.61
N ARG A 57 -9.07 7.65 -2.81
CA ARG A 57 -8.04 8.60 -3.26
C ARG A 57 -7.98 9.87 -2.42
N ALA A 58 -9.13 10.44 -2.08
CA ALA A 58 -9.19 11.60 -1.19
C ALA A 58 -8.62 11.28 0.20
N TRP A 59 -9.00 10.11 0.75
CA TRP A 59 -8.47 9.63 2.01
C TRP A 59 -6.96 9.42 1.96
N LEU A 60 -6.43 8.81 0.90
CA LEU A 60 -5.00 8.56 0.72
C LEU A 60 -4.20 9.86 0.64
N GLY A 61 -4.72 10.87 -0.07
CA GLY A 61 -4.13 12.21 -0.10
C GLY A 61 -4.05 12.81 1.30
N MET A 62 -5.16 12.82 2.04
CA MET A 62 -5.21 13.31 3.42
C MET A 62 -4.27 12.54 4.36
N TYR A 63 -4.22 11.21 4.24
CA TYR A 63 -3.33 10.35 5.02
C TYR A 63 -1.86 10.72 4.80
N ARG A 64 -1.44 10.85 3.53
CA ARG A 64 -0.07 11.25 3.15
C ARG A 64 0.29 12.68 3.60
N SER A 65 -0.69 13.52 3.90
CA SER A 65 -0.46 14.87 4.45
C SER A 65 -0.18 14.88 5.95
N GLN A 66 -0.67 13.89 6.69
CA GLN A 66 -0.64 13.84 8.16
C GLN A 66 0.29 12.76 8.72
N VAL A 67 0.54 11.71 7.94
CA VAL A 67 1.34 10.55 8.36
C VAL A 67 2.64 10.51 7.57
N ASN A 68 3.75 10.33 8.28
CA ASN A 68 5.04 10.10 7.66
C ASN A 68 5.00 8.76 6.92
N THR A 69 5.28 8.79 5.62
CA THR A 69 5.37 7.60 4.79
C THR A 69 6.82 7.17 4.62
N LEU A 70 7.06 5.86 4.67
CA LEU A 70 8.38 5.31 4.43
C LEU A 70 8.70 5.37 2.94
N ASN A 71 9.80 6.04 2.62
CA ASN A 71 10.26 6.22 1.25
C ASN A 71 11.42 5.26 0.94
N ASP A 72 11.08 4.05 0.55
CA ASP A 72 12.02 3.03 0.10
C ASP A 72 11.47 2.38 -1.18
N PRO A 73 11.95 2.76 -2.37
CA PRO A 73 11.45 2.25 -3.64
C PRO A 73 11.51 0.72 -3.76
N LEU A 74 12.54 0.09 -3.16
CA LEU A 74 12.72 -1.36 -3.20
C LEU A 74 11.68 -2.07 -2.34
N LEU A 75 11.47 -1.58 -1.10
CA LEU A 75 10.44 -2.10 -0.22
C LEU A 75 9.05 -1.87 -0.83
N TYR A 76 8.79 -0.70 -1.40
CA TYR A 76 7.52 -0.39 -2.05
C TYR A 76 7.24 -1.36 -3.20
N GLY A 77 8.21 -1.55 -4.11
CA GLY A 77 8.06 -2.49 -5.23
C GLY A 77 7.79 -3.92 -4.75
N TYR A 78 8.55 -4.39 -3.76
CA TYR A 78 8.34 -5.73 -3.18
C TYR A 78 6.92 -5.90 -2.59
N LEU A 79 6.44 -4.92 -1.80
CA LEU A 79 5.12 -4.98 -1.20
C LEU A 79 3.99 -4.83 -2.23
N GLU A 80 4.20 -4.03 -3.26
CA GLU A 80 3.28 -3.89 -4.40
C GLU A 80 3.15 -5.21 -5.16
N ASP A 81 4.27 -5.87 -5.47
CA ASP A 81 4.27 -7.18 -6.13
C ASP A 81 3.57 -8.25 -5.28
N LEU A 82 3.83 -8.26 -3.96
CA LEU A 82 3.17 -9.17 -3.04
C LEU A 82 1.66 -8.93 -2.96
N LEU A 83 1.23 -7.66 -2.90
CA LEU A 83 -0.18 -7.30 -2.93
C LEU A 83 -0.83 -7.73 -4.25
N TYR A 84 -0.19 -7.46 -5.38
CA TYR A 84 -0.70 -7.86 -6.70
C TYR A 84 -0.87 -9.39 -6.81
N LYS A 85 0.11 -10.14 -6.29
CA LYS A 85 0.02 -11.61 -6.20
C LYS A 85 -1.22 -12.04 -5.42
N LEU A 86 -1.46 -11.47 -4.24
CA LEU A 86 -2.63 -11.82 -3.41
C LEU A 86 -3.96 -11.40 -4.06
N VAL A 87 -4.03 -10.17 -4.58
CA VAL A 87 -5.23 -9.61 -5.23
C VAL A 87 -5.66 -10.45 -6.43
N THR A 88 -4.71 -11.00 -7.19
CA THR A 88 -5.00 -11.87 -8.34
C THR A 88 -5.82 -13.11 -7.97
N HIS A 89 -5.69 -13.58 -6.72
CA HIS A 89 -6.41 -14.72 -6.17
C HIS A 89 -7.62 -14.34 -5.30
N SER A 90 -7.99 -13.06 -5.28
CA SER A 90 -9.14 -12.53 -4.53
C SER A 90 -10.39 -12.38 -5.41
N ASP A 91 -11.53 -12.20 -4.73
CA ASP A 91 -12.84 -11.96 -5.35
C ASP A 91 -13.13 -10.46 -5.54
N LEU A 92 -12.08 -9.60 -5.58
CA LEU A 92 -12.23 -8.17 -5.85
C LEU A 92 -12.73 -7.91 -7.28
N ASP A 93 -13.82 -7.13 -7.38
CA ASP A 93 -14.34 -6.61 -8.65
C ASP A 93 -13.37 -5.62 -9.30
N ASP A 94 -12.79 -4.72 -8.49
CA ASP A 94 -11.80 -3.73 -8.92
C ASP A 94 -10.45 -4.05 -8.28
N ARG A 95 -9.51 -4.52 -9.10
CA ARG A 95 -8.19 -4.99 -8.66
C ARG A 95 -7.13 -3.90 -8.65
N ARG A 96 -7.49 -2.65 -8.93
CA ARG A 96 -6.56 -1.52 -8.79
C ARG A 96 -6.37 -1.24 -7.31
N ILE A 97 -5.19 -1.57 -6.81
CA ILE A 97 -4.80 -1.33 -5.43
C ILE A 97 -3.77 -0.21 -5.37
N GLU A 98 -3.97 0.70 -4.42
CA GLU A 98 -3.00 1.74 -4.06
C GLU A 98 -2.34 1.37 -2.73
N LEU A 99 -1.02 1.28 -2.72
CA LEU A 99 -0.25 0.98 -1.52
C LEU A 99 0.20 2.27 -0.82
N VAL A 100 0.15 2.26 0.51
CA VAL A 100 0.85 3.24 1.36
C VAL A 100 1.61 2.54 2.47
N ILE A 101 2.87 2.93 2.66
CA ILE A 101 3.72 2.40 3.74
C ILE A 101 3.88 3.52 4.77
N ALA A 102 3.32 3.34 5.96
CA ALA A 102 3.49 4.25 7.07
C ALA A 102 4.85 3.98 7.74
N ASP A 103 5.62 5.03 7.99
CA ASP A 103 6.82 4.94 8.81
C ASP A 103 6.44 4.93 10.29
N ASN A 104 6.00 3.77 10.77
CA ASN A 104 5.52 3.59 12.13
C ASN A 104 5.97 2.21 12.66
N PRO A 105 6.67 2.14 13.81
CA PRO A 105 7.13 0.86 14.38
C PRO A 105 6.02 0.00 14.98
N ALA A 106 4.80 0.52 15.11
CA ALA A 106 3.65 -0.26 15.54
C ALA A 106 3.28 -1.33 14.50
N MET A 107 2.82 -2.49 14.98
CA MET A 107 2.25 -3.52 14.13
C MET A 107 0.85 -3.09 13.69
N ASN A 108 0.71 -2.66 12.43
CA ASN A 108 -0.58 -2.38 11.82
C ASN A 108 -0.59 -2.60 10.31
N ALA A 109 -1.78 -2.87 9.80
CA ALA A 109 -2.17 -2.80 8.41
C ALA A 109 -3.66 -2.46 8.35
N PHE A 110 -4.10 -1.91 7.24
CA PHE A 110 -5.50 -1.55 7.05
C PHE A 110 -5.85 -1.54 5.57
N ALA A 111 -7.14 -1.67 5.29
CA ALA A 111 -7.69 -1.33 3.99
C ALA A 111 -8.88 -0.37 4.11
N VAL A 112 -8.95 0.60 3.21
CA VAL A 112 -10.07 1.53 3.10
C VAL A 112 -10.73 1.40 1.71
N PRO A 113 -12.00 1.84 1.55
CA PRO A 113 -12.70 1.73 0.28
C PRO A 113 -11.92 2.28 -0.90
N GLY A 114 -12.19 1.72 -2.09
CA GLY A 114 -11.54 2.17 -3.31
C GLY A 114 -10.18 1.52 -3.59
N GLY A 115 -9.84 0.45 -2.85
CA GLY A 115 -8.65 -0.35 -3.11
C GLY A 115 -7.38 0.23 -2.48
N VAL A 116 -7.48 1.06 -1.45
CA VAL A 116 -6.28 1.55 -0.76
C VAL A 116 -5.92 0.59 0.36
N VAL A 117 -4.69 0.08 0.34
CA VAL A 117 -4.12 -0.80 1.37
C VAL A 117 -2.92 -0.10 2.00
N GLY A 118 -2.93 0.00 3.31
CA GLY A 118 -1.84 0.57 4.09
C GLY A 118 -1.17 -0.44 4.98
N VAL A 119 0.15 -0.28 5.15
CA VAL A 119 0.97 -1.12 6.01
C VAL A 119 1.90 -0.26 6.85
N HIS A 120 1.99 -0.53 8.14
CA HIS A 120 3.01 0.09 8.98
C HIS A 120 4.32 -0.67 8.83
N SER A 121 5.45 0.05 8.76
CA SER A 121 6.79 -0.56 8.67
C SER A 121 7.04 -1.56 9.80
N GLY A 122 6.47 -1.30 10.99
CA GLY A 122 6.47 -2.19 12.14
C GLY A 122 5.97 -3.60 11.85
N LEU A 123 4.98 -3.80 10.97
CA LEU A 123 4.45 -5.15 10.67
C LEU A 123 5.54 -6.13 10.19
N LEU A 124 6.51 -5.65 9.41
CA LEU A 124 7.65 -6.47 8.95
C LEU A 124 8.56 -6.94 10.09
N LEU A 125 8.52 -6.28 11.25
CA LEU A 125 9.33 -6.65 12.41
C LEU A 125 8.72 -7.83 13.18
N TYR A 126 7.39 -7.89 13.21
CA TYR A 126 6.65 -8.92 13.95
C TYR A 126 6.44 -10.19 13.11
N ALA A 127 6.10 -10.05 11.83
CA ALA A 127 5.95 -11.19 10.93
C ALA A 127 7.34 -11.75 10.56
N GLN A 128 7.64 -12.99 10.98
CA GLN A 128 8.99 -13.56 10.73
C GLN A 128 9.11 -14.18 9.35
N THR A 129 8.00 -14.59 8.74
CA THR A 129 7.96 -15.20 7.41
C THR A 129 7.09 -14.38 6.46
N GLU A 130 7.35 -14.51 5.16
CA GLU A 130 6.56 -13.83 4.13
C GLU A 130 5.09 -14.27 4.18
N GLY A 131 4.82 -15.55 4.45
CA GLY A 131 3.46 -16.07 4.60
C GLY A 131 2.69 -15.42 5.75
N GLU A 132 3.33 -15.17 6.90
CA GLU A 132 2.68 -14.48 8.01
C GLU A 132 2.32 -13.04 7.65
N PHE A 133 3.25 -12.33 7.01
CA PHE A 133 3.02 -10.96 6.55
C PHE A 133 1.90 -10.94 5.49
N ALA A 134 1.97 -11.84 4.51
CA ALA A 134 0.96 -12.01 3.47
C ALA A 134 -0.40 -12.39 4.06
N SER A 135 -0.46 -13.10 5.19
CA SER A 135 -1.73 -13.44 5.85
C SER A 135 -2.48 -12.20 6.33
N VAL A 136 -1.77 -11.19 6.83
CA VAL A 136 -2.37 -9.91 7.24
C VAL A 136 -2.86 -9.13 6.02
N LEU A 137 -2.07 -9.09 4.94
CA LEU A 137 -2.52 -8.44 3.70
C LEU A 137 -3.73 -9.16 3.07
N ALA A 138 -3.74 -10.49 3.10
CA ALA A 138 -4.86 -11.28 2.59
C ALA A 138 -6.14 -11.06 3.41
N HIS A 139 -6.00 -10.88 4.74
CA HIS A 139 -7.10 -10.48 5.62
C HIS A 139 -7.68 -9.10 5.23
N GLU A 140 -6.83 -8.11 5.01
CA GLU A 140 -7.25 -6.77 4.55
C GLU A 140 -7.92 -6.81 3.16
N ILE A 141 -7.38 -7.62 2.23
CA ILE A 141 -8.01 -7.87 0.94
C ILE A 141 -9.37 -8.58 1.12
N GLY A 142 -9.49 -9.46 2.12
CA GLY A 142 -10.77 -10.05 2.53
C GLY A 142 -11.79 -8.99 2.93
N HIS A 143 -11.38 -7.98 3.72
CA HIS A 143 -12.26 -6.84 4.06
C HIS A 143 -12.73 -6.05 2.84
N LEU A 144 -11.84 -5.82 1.87
CA LEU A 144 -12.19 -5.14 0.61
C LEU A 144 -13.12 -5.98 -0.26
N SER A 145 -12.80 -7.26 -0.45
CA SER A 145 -13.57 -8.20 -1.28
C SER A 145 -15.01 -8.32 -0.77
N GLN A 146 -15.16 -8.40 0.55
CA GLN A 146 -16.47 -8.51 1.19
C GLN A 146 -17.13 -7.15 1.45
N ARG A 147 -16.53 -6.05 0.95
CA ARG A 147 -17.03 -4.67 1.08
C ARG A 147 -17.50 -4.35 2.50
N HIS A 148 -16.76 -4.81 3.52
CA HIS A 148 -17.15 -4.70 4.94
C HIS A 148 -17.43 -3.26 5.35
N PHE A 149 -16.65 -2.31 4.84
CA PHE A 149 -16.87 -0.88 5.07
C PHE A 149 -18.22 -0.43 4.52
N SER A 150 -18.50 -0.71 3.25
CA SER A 150 -19.72 -0.27 2.58
C SER A 150 -20.96 -0.93 3.17
N ARG A 151 -20.88 -2.21 3.53
CA ARG A 151 -21.95 -2.91 4.26
C ARG A 151 -22.18 -2.28 5.64
N ARG A 152 -21.13 -1.93 6.38
CA ARG A 152 -21.23 -1.21 7.67
C ARG A 152 -21.90 0.16 7.51
N MET A 153 -21.52 0.95 6.50
CA MET A 153 -22.13 2.26 6.21
C MET A 153 -23.60 2.13 5.80
N GLN A 154 -23.93 1.14 4.97
CA GLN A 154 -25.33 0.88 4.60
C GLN A 154 -26.17 0.45 5.80
N GLN A 155 -25.62 -0.33 6.72
CA GLN A 155 -26.33 -0.77 7.93
C GLN A 155 -26.55 0.35 8.94
N GLN A 156 -25.63 1.32 9.04
CA GLN A 156 -25.82 2.51 9.86
C GLN A 156 -26.89 3.48 9.31
N LYS A 157 -27.43 3.23 8.10
CA LYS A 157 -28.45 3.97 7.35
C LYS A 157 -28.57 5.48 7.61
N ALA A 158 -28.22 6.22 6.57
CA ALA A 158 -29.08 7.25 5.95
C ALA A 158 -29.23 8.64 6.59
N ASN A 159 -28.24 9.17 7.32
CA ASN A 159 -28.18 10.62 7.57
C ASN A 159 -26.76 11.19 7.36
N GLN A 160 -26.58 11.74 6.16
CA GLN A 160 -25.60 12.73 5.71
C GLN A 160 -24.16 12.29 5.32
N PRO A 161 -23.64 12.77 4.17
CA PRO A 161 -22.27 12.54 3.71
C PRO A 161 -21.18 13.08 4.66
N PHE A 162 -21.54 13.99 5.58
CA PHE A 162 -20.64 14.49 6.62
C PHE A 162 -20.14 13.39 7.57
N THR A 163 -20.92 12.32 7.79
CA THR A 163 -20.51 11.18 8.63
C THR A 163 -19.35 10.38 8.03
N LEU A 164 -19.30 10.27 6.71
CA LEU A 164 -18.27 9.52 6.00
C LEU A 164 -16.93 10.25 6.01
N ALA A 165 -16.95 11.56 5.75
CA ALA A 165 -15.76 12.40 5.85
C ALA A 165 -15.21 12.44 7.28
N ALA A 166 -16.09 12.57 8.29
CA ALA A 166 -15.70 12.53 9.70
C ALA A 166 -15.09 11.18 10.11
N LEU A 167 -15.66 10.05 9.65
CA LEU A 167 -15.10 8.72 9.89
C LEU A 167 -13.72 8.57 9.27
N LEU A 168 -13.55 8.98 8.02
CA LEU A 168 -12.29 8.90 7.31
C LEU A 168 -11.21 9.79 7.95
N ALA A 169 -11.57 10.98 8.41
CA ALA A 169 -10.70 11.83 9.21
C ALA A 169 -10.32 11.17 10.55
N SER A 170 -11.26 10.49 11.22
CA SER A 170 -10.97 9.76 12.45
C SER A 170 -10.00 8.59 12.23
N LEU A 171 -10.05 7.91 11.07
CA LEU A 171 -9.09 6.86 10.73
C LEU A 171 -7.68 7.41 10.56
N VAL A 172 -7.53 8.60 9.94
CA VAL A 172 -6.22 9.24 9.83
C VAL A 172 -5.69 9.65 11.20
N LEU A 173 -6.56 10.20 12.06
CA LEU A 173 -6.18 10.54 13.44
C LEU A 173 -5.78 9.32 14.26
N MET A 174 -6.48 8.19 14.12
CA MET A 174 -6.13 6.94 14.81
C MET A 174 -4.81 6.35 14.30
N ALA A 175 -4.55 6.41 12.98
CA ALA A 175 -3.28 5.96 12.41
C ALA A 175 -2.11 6.90 12.75
N ALA A 176 -2.38 8.20 12.95
CA ALA A 176 -1.39 9.20 13.31
C ALA A 176 -1.14 9.30 14.83
N THR A 177 -2.09 8.88 15.67
CA THR A 177 -2.02 9.08 17.14
C THR A 177 -2.46 7.83 17.90
N ASN A 178 -1.68 7.42 18.91
CA ASN A 178 -1.98 6.29 19.81
C ASN A 178 -3.16 6.55 20.79
N ALA A 179 -3.97 7.59 20.58
CA ALA A 179 -4.79 8.19 21.63
C ALA A 179 -6.07 7.38 21.95
N GLN A 180 -6.06 6.74 23.12
CA GLN A 180 -7.27 6.38 23.87
C GLN A 180 -7.90 7.66 24.43
N ALA A 181 -8.96 8.18 23.80
CA ALA A 181 -9.80 9.18 24.44
C ALA A 181 -11.25 9.05 23.97
N GLY A 182 -12.13 8.70 24.91
CA GLY A 182 -13.57 8.88 24.80
C GLY A 182 -14.36 7.59 24.93
N MET A 183 -15.10 7.45 26.05
CA MET A 183 -16.56 7.23 26.09
C MET A 183 -16.97 6.64 27.44
N ALA A 184 -17.46 7.49 28.35
CA ALA A 184 -18.14 7.05 29.59
C ALA A 184 -19.43 7.87 29.81
N ALA A 185 -20.48 7.48 29.08
CA ALA A 185 -21.90 7.67 29.40
C ALA A 185 -22.72 6.95 28.31
N ILE A 186 -23.12 5.70 28.56
CA ILE A 186 -23.83 4.88 27.56
C ILE A 186 -25.20 4.52 28.11
N SER A 187 -26.27 4.97 27.46
CA SER A 187 -27.65 4.54 27.75
C SER A 187 -27.89 3.10 27.28
N ALA A 188 -28.91 2.40 27.80
CA ALA A 188 -29.19 1.01 27.41
C ALA A 188 -29.40 0.82 25.90
N THR A 189 -30.02 1.79 25.22
CA THR A 189 -30.18 1.81 23.75
C THR A 189 -28.84 1.97 23.04
N GLN A 190 -27.96 2.81 23.56
CA GLN A 190 -26.60 3.00 23.05
C GLN A 190 -25.75 1.74 23.27
N ALA A 191 -25.93 1.03 24.40
CA ALA A 191 -25.25 -0.23 24.70
C ALA A 191 -25.69 -1.35 23.75
N ALA A 192 -26.98 -1.46 23.43
CA ALA A 192 -27.49 -2.44 22.46
C ALA A 192 -26.98 -2.14 21.04
N ALA A 193 -26.93 -0.87 20.62
CA ALA A 193 -26.36 -0.46 19.35
C ALA A 193 -24.84 -0.74 19.27
N GLN A 194 -24.11 -0.52 20.36
CA GLN A 194 -22.70 -0.86 20.48
C GLN A 194 -22.46 -2.37 20.45
N ASP A 195 -23.24 -3.17 21.19
CA ASP A 195 -23.12 -4.64 21.14
C ASP A 195 -23.43 -5.18 19.73
N ALA A 196 -24.46 -4.66 19.06
CA ALA A 196 -24.77 -5.02 17.67
C ALA A 196 -23.60 -4.67 16.72
N ALA A 197 -23.00 -3.48 16.87
CA ALA A 197 -21.83 -3.08 16.09
C ALA A 197 -20.61 -3.98 16.38
N LEU A 198 -20.39 -4.36 17.64
CA LEU A 198 -19.30 -5.27 18.05
C LEU A 198 -19.51 -6.68 17.52
N ARG A 199 -20.74 -7.22 17.58
CA ARG A 199 -21.10 -8.53 17.01
C ARG A 199 -20.91 -8.55 15.49
N TYR A 200 -21.35 -7.50 14.79
CA TYR A 200 -21.16 -7.38 13.35
C TYR A 200 -19.66 -7.27 13.00
N SER A 201 -18.89 -6.52 13.79
CA SER A 201 -17.43 -6.47 13.63
C SER A 201 -16.81 -7.86 13.78
N ARG A 202 -17.18 -8.63 14.80
CA ARG A 202 -16.68 -10.02 14.98
C ARG A 202 -17.05 -10.95 13.82
N ALA A 203 -18.27 -10.81 13.27
CA ALA A 203 -18.68 -11.59 12.10
C ALA A 203 -17.83 -11.24 10.87
N ASN A 204 -17.58 -9.96 10.63
CA ASN A 204 -16.72 -9.48 9.55
C ASN A 204 -15.28 -9.98 9.70
N GLU A 205 -14.74 -10.03 10.92
CA GLU A 205 -13.41 -10.59 11.18
C GLU A 205 -13.32 -12.07 10.80
N ILE A 206 -14.30 -12.88 11.22
CA ILE A 206 -14.35 -14.31 10.87
C ILE A 206 -14.50 -14.50 9.36
N GLU A 207 -15.30 -13.67 8.70
CA GLU A 207 -15.46 -13.70 7.25
C GLU A 207 -14.15 -13.32 6.53
N ALA A 208 -13.48 -12.25 6.98
CA ALA A 208 -12.19 -11.81 6.46
C ALA A 208 -11.08 -12.85 6.68
N ASP A 209 -11.02 -13.50 7.85
CA ASP A 209 -10.09 -14.60 8.13
C ASP A 209 -10.25 -15.72 7.10
N ARG A 210 -11.50 -16.12 6.83
CA ARG A 210 -11.82 -17.21 5.91
C ARG A 210 -11.43 -16.89 4.49
N VAL A 211 -11.83 -15.71 4.01
CA VAL A 211 -11.53 -15.24 2.66
C VAL A 211 -10.02 -15.02 2.50
N GLY A 212 -9.38 -14.40 3.49
CA GLY A 212 -7.94 -14.18 3.53
C GLY A 212 -7.15 -15.49 3.48
N MET A 213 -7.53 -16.50 4.26
CA MET A 213 -6.90 -17.82 4.18
C MET A 213 -7.08 -18.49 2.82
N GLN A 214 -8.24 -18.32 2.16
CA GLN A 214 -8.45 -18.83 0.80
C GLN A 214 -7.52 -18.14 -0.20
N ILE A 215 -7.41 -16.81 -0.13
CA ILE A 215 -6.50 -16.01 -0.97
C ILE A 215 -5.06 -16.47 -0.76
N LEU A 216 -4.65 -16.59 0.50
CA LEU A 216 -3.31 -16.99 0.91
C LEU A 216 -2.94 -18.38 0.36
N ALA A 217 -3.83 -19.36 0.54
CA ALA A 217 -3.63 -20.72 0.03
C ALA A 217 -3.59 -20.76 -1.51
N LYS A 218 -4.49 -20.05 -2.20
CA LYS A 218 -4.50 -19.94 -3.66
C LYS A 218 -3.23 -19.27 -4.21
N ALA A 219 -2.66 -18.32 -3.46
CA ALA A 219 -1.40 -17.67 -3.79
C ALA A 219 -0.15 -18.52 -3.48
N GLY A 220 -0.33 -19.76 -3.03
CA GLY A 220 0.76 -20.71 -2.76
C GLY A 220 1.50 -20.45 -1.46
N PHE A 221 0.89 -19.76 -0.50
CA PHE A 221 1.45 -19.57 0.84
C PHE A 221 1.09 -20.70 1.80
N ASP A 222 1.88 -20.88 2.86
CA ASP A 222 1.58 -21.85 3.93
C ASP A 222 0.21 -21.54 4.55
N PRO A 223 -0.78 -22.44 4.45
CA PRO A 223 -2.10 -22.23 5.04
C PRO A 223 -2.08 -22.03 6.57
N ASN A 224 -1.02 -22.47 7.25
CA ASN A 224 -0.83 -22.26 8.69
C ASN A 224 -0.33 -20.85 9.03
N ALA A 225 0.08 -20.05 8.05
CA ALA A 225 0.71 -18.76 8.31
C ALA A 225 -0.23 -17.76 9.00
N THR A 226 -1.53 -17.80 8.72
CA THR A 226 -2.54 -17.01 9.46
C THR A 226 -2.54 -17.37 10.95
N ALA A 227 -2.58 -18.66 11.28
CA ALA A 227 -2.56 -19.09 12.68
C ALA A 227 -1.25 -18.71 13.39
N LYS A 228 -0.11 -18.93 12.73
CA LYS A 228 1.22 -18.52 13.23
C LYS A 228 1.28 -17.02 13.48
N MET A 229 0.74 -16.21 12.58
CA MET A 229 0.71 -14.76 12.75
C MET A 229 -0.18 -14.36 13.94
N PHE A 230 -1.36 -14.95 14.08
CA PHE A 230 -2.23 -14.69 15.24
C PHE A 230 -1.57 -15.07 16.57
N GLU A 231 -0.89 -16.21 16.63
CA GLU A 231 -0.13 -16.61 17.82
C GLU A 231 0.98 -15.62 18.14
N ARG A 232 1.66 -15.09 17.11
CA ARG A 232 2.65 -14.03 17.26
C ARG A 232 2.02 -12.76 17.85
N MET A 233 0.86 -12.35 17.33
CA MET A 233 0.12 -11.20 17.84
C MET A 233 -0.27 -11.41 19.31
N MET A 234 -0.82 -12.58 19.66
CA MET A 234 -1.16 -12.92 21.05
C MET A 234 0.07 -12.93 21.96
N ALA A 235 1.18 -13.52 21.51
CA ALA A 235 2.43 -13.52 22.28
C ALA A 235 2.94 -12.09 22.52
N SER A 236 2.86 -11.21 21.51
CA SER A 236 3.24 -9.80 21.68
C SER A 236 2.37 -9.10 22.72
N THR A 237 1.05 -9.36 22.77
CA THR A 237 0.16 -8.74 23.78
C THR A 237 0.45 -9.19 25.20
N ARG A 238 1.02 -10.38 25.42
CA ARG A 238 1.37 -10.87 26.77
C ARG A 238 2.66 -10.24 27.29
N LEU A 239 3.56 -9.85 26.39
CA LEU A 239 4.84 -9.24 26.74
C LEU A 239 4.72 -7.74 27.05
N TYR A 240 3.61 -7.10 26.64
CA TYR A 240 3.33 -5.69 26.91
C TYR A 240 2.13 -5.55 27.86
N SER A 241 2.31 -4.91 29.01
CA SER A 241 1.24 -4.65 29.99
C SER A 241 0.05 -3.89 29.39
N GLU A 242 -1.12 -4.04 30.02
CA GLU A 242 -2.52 -3.72 29.65
C GLU A 242 -2.83 -2.45 28.81
N ASN A 243 -1.88 -1.53 28.60
CA ASN A 243 -2.07 -0.29 27.83
C ASN A 243 -1.42 -0.27 26.43
N ARG A 244 -0.85 -1.38 25.93
CA ARG A 244 -0.17 -1.42 24.61
C ARG A 244 -0.60 -2.60 23.72
N LEU A 245 -1.91 -2.85 23.64
CA LEU A 245 -2.46 -3.66 22.55
C LEU A 245 -1.97 -3.10 21.20
N PRO A 246 -1.35 -3.93 20.33
CA PRO A 246 -1.01 -3.55 18.97
C PRO A 246 -2.19 -2.88 18.29
N GLU A 247 -1.91 -1.85 17.50
CA GLU A 247 -2.93 -1.03 16.85
C GLU A 247 -3.86 -1.88 15.98
N PHE A 248 -3.30 -2.85 15.25
CA PHE A 248 -4.06 -3.85 14.50
C PHE A 248 -5.13 -4.55 15.35
N LEU A 249 -4.83 -4.92 16.60
CA LEU A 249 -5.77 -5.63 17.47
C LEU A 249 -6.88 -4.73 18.05
N ARG A 250 -6.72 -3.40 17.94
CA ARG A 250 -7.76 -2.44 18.32
C ARG A 250 -8.88 -2.41 17.28
N THR A 251 -8.52 -2.51 16.00
CA THR A 251 -9.47 -2.55 14.88
C THR A 251 -9.90 -3.97 14.52
N HIS A 252 -9.05 -4.96 14.77
CA HIS A 252 -9.25 -6.39 14.50
C HIS A 252 -9.10 -7.23 15.78
N PRO A 253 -10.12 -7.27 16.67
CA PRO A 253 -10.02 -8.01 17.92
C PRO A 253 -9.73 -9.49 17.70
N LEU A 254 -8.59 -9.96 18.21
CA LEU A 254 -8.17 -11.35 18.12
C LEU A 254 -8.65 -12.13 19.35
N SER A 255 -9.02 -13.40 19.15
CA SER A 255 -9.49 -14.30 20.21
C SER A 255 -8.92 -15.70 20.00
N GLU A 256 -8.83 -16.49 21.07
CA GLU A 256 -8.41 -17.90 21.00
C GLU A 256 -9.29 -18.71 20.02
N THR A 257 -10.58 -18.36 19.93
CA THR A 257 -11.50 -18.98 18.96
C THR A 257 -11.12 -18.71 17.51
N ARG A 258 -10.62 -17.50 17.18
CA ARG A 258 -10.13 -17.21 15.82
C ARG A 258 -8.84 -17.97 15.51
N VAL A 259 -7.94 -18.10 16.48
CA VAL A 259 -6.72 -18.91 16.34
C VAL A 259 -7.07 -20.38 16.08
N ALA A 260 -7.99 -20.94 16.87
CA ALA A 260 -8.45 -22.32 16.70
C ALA A 260 -9.15 -22.54 15.35
N ASP A 261 -10.03 -21.62 14.91
CA ASP A 261 -10.67 -21.71 13.58
C ASP A 261 -9.64 -21.61 12.45
N ALA A 262 -8.65 -20.71 12.55
CA ALA A 262 -7.56 -20.61 11.57
C ALA A 262 -6.74 -21.91 11.48
N ARG A 263 -6.35 -22.50 12.62
CA ARG A 263 -5.66 -23.80 12.65
C ARG A 263 -6.51 -24.91 12.03
N LEU A 264 -7.78 -25.01 12.41
CA LEU A 264 -8.70 -26.02 11.87
C LEU A 264 -8.92 -25.86 10.37
N ARG A 265 -8.97 -24.63 9.87
CA ARG A 265 -9.11 -24.36 8.43
C ARG A 265 -7.85 -24.67 7.64
N ALA A 266 -6.67 -24.42 8.21
CA ALA A 266 -5.41 -24.70 7.57
C ALA A 266 -5.30 -26.18 7.14
N THR A 267 -5.88 -27.11 7.92
CA THR A 267 -5.89 -28.55 7.60
C THR A 267 -6.71 -28.92 6.37
N ARG A 268 -7.58 -28.02 5.89
CA ARG A 268 -8.40 -28.24 4.69
C ARG A 268 -7.66 -27.89 3.39
N TYR A 269 -6.49 -27.28 3.49
CA TYR A 269 -5.66 -26.93 2.35
C TYR A 269 -4.47 -27.90 2.25
N PRO A 270 -3.95 -28.15 1.03
CA PRO A 270 -2.74 -28.93 0.87
C PRO A 270 -1.57 -28.30 1.65
N PRO A 271 -0.73 -29.11 2.33
CA PRO A 271 0.45 -28.59 3.00
C PRO A 271 1.41 -27.99 1.98
N VAL A 272 1.93 -26.80 2.29
CA VAL A 272 2.95 -26.13 1.49
C VAL A 272 4.24 -26.05 2.32
N ILE A 273 5.30 -26.67 1.84
CA ILE A 273 6.64 -26.50 2.43
C ILE A 273 7.18 -25.17 1.90
N GLN A 274 7.14 -24.13 2.73
CA GLN A 274 7.75 -22.86 2.37
C GLN A 274 9.22 -22.81 2.80
N THR A 275 10.08 -22.45 1.85
CA THR A 275 11.44 -22.01 2.14
C THR A 275 11.41 -20.59 2.71
N ILE A 276 12.45 -20.23 3.46
CA ILE A 276 12.61 -18.86 3.93
C ILE A 276 12.80 -17.96 2.70
N SER A 277 11.85 -17.05 2.48
CA SER A 277 11.92 -16.05 1.41
C SER A 277 13.04 -15.06 1.68
N LEU A 278 14.13 -15.16 0.91
CA LEU A 278 15.28 -14.26 1.03
C LEU A 278 14.84 -12.80 0.80
N ASP A 279 14.08 -12.52 -0.24
CA ASP A 279 13.67 -11.16 -0.59
C ASP A 279 12.84 -10.52 0.54
N TYR A 280 11.95 -11.31 1.18
CA TYR A 280 11.26 -10.85 2.39
C TYR A 280 12.23 -10.52 3.53
N GLN A 281 13.22 -11.38 3.79
CA GLN A 281 14.22 -11.10 4.83
C GLN A 281 15.08 -9.87 4.51
N LEU A 282 15.42 -9.63 3.24
CA LEU A 282 16.12 -8.41 2.81
C LEU A 282 15.26 -7.17 3.11
N MET A 283 13.95 -7.22 2.86
CA MET A 283 13.04 -6.11 3.16
C MET A 283 12.90 -5.88 4.66
N ARG A 284 12.79 -6.95 5.47
CA ARG A 284 12.84 -6.85 6.94
C ARG A 284 14.14 -6.19 7.40
N THR A 285 15.27 -6.57 6.83
CA THR A 285 16.57 -5.96 7.12
C THR A 285 16.57 -4.46 6.81
N ARG A 286 15.98 -4.02 5.69
CA ARG A 286 15.88 -2.58 5.34
C ARG A 286 15.04 -1.81 6.35
N VAL A 287 13.90 -2.36 6.77
CA VAL A 287 13.07 -1.76 7.83
C VAL A 287 13.83 -1.68 9.16
N ARG A 288 14.54 -2.73 9.55
CA ARG A 288 15.34 -2.75 10.79
C ARG A 288 16.48 -1.74 10.75
N LEU A 289 17.13 -1.57 9.61
CA LEU A 289 18.14 -0.53 9.40
C LEU A 289 17.52 0.86 9.49
N HIS A 290 16.34 1.07 8.91
CA HIS A 290 15.62 2.34 8.96
C HIS A 290 15.25 2.74 10.40
N GLN A 291 14.85 1.77 11.22
CA GLN A 291 14.47 2.02 12.62
C GLN A 291 15.64 2.08 13.60
N ALA A 292 16.87 1.76 13.18
CA ALA A 292 18.03 1.87 14.05
C ALA A 292 18.32 3.34 14.36
N SER A 293 18.56 3.66 15.65
CA SER A 293 18.79 5.04 16.08
C SER A 293 20.10 5.63 15.52
N SER A 294 21.05 4.79 15.10
CA SER A 294 22.28 5.22 14.43
C SER A 294 22.87 4.11 13.54
N PRO A 295 23.71 4.47 12.55
CA PRO A 295 24.45 3.50 11.76
C PRO A 295 25.30 2.55 12.62
N GLN A 296 25.90 3.03 13.72
CA GLN A 296 26.72 2.21 14.62
C GLN A 296 25.87 1.18 15.38
N GLN A 297 24.66 1.54 15.79
CA GLN A 297 23.74 0.58 16.40
C GLN A 297 23.32 -0.50 15.39
N ALA A 298 23.03 -0.10 14.15
CA ALA A 298 22.73 -1.05 13.08
C ALA A 298 23.89 -2.00 12.77
N ILE A 299 25.14 -1.49 12.74
CA ILE A 299 26.34 -2.32 12.59
C ILE A 299 26.39 -3.36 13.71
N LYS A 300 26.27 -2.93 14.98
CA LYS A 300 26.30 -3.84 16.13
C LYS A 300 25.20 -4.91 16.03
N LEU A 301 24.00 -4.51 15.65
CA LEU A 301 22.85 -5.40 15.47
C LEU A 301 23.16 -6.47 14.42
N PHE A 302 23.50 -6.09 13.20
CA PHE A 302 23.72 -7.03 12.11
C PHE A 302 24.99 -7.86 12.26
N THR A 303 26.04 -7.33 12.90
CA THR A 303 27.22 -8.13 13.26
C THR A 303 26.86 -9.25 14.23
N ALA A 304 26.04 -8.99 15.26
CA ALA A 304 25.62 -10.02 16.20
C ALA A 304 24.74 -11.11 15.54
N GLU A 305 24.04 -10.78 14.45
CA GLU A 305 23.23 -11.76 13.72
C GLU A 305 24.02 -12.72 12.84
N LEU A 306 25.25 -12.35 12.46
CA LEU A 306 26.13 -13.25 11.71
C LEU A 306 26.48 -14.52 12.51
N ASP A 307 26.46 -14.43 13.84
CA ASP A 307 26.70 -15.59 14.71
C ASP A 307 25.41 -16.35 15.04
N ASN A 308 24.24 -15.79 14.69
CA ASN A 308 22.95 -16.37 15.01
C ASN A 308 22.44 -17.31 13.91
N LYS A 309 22.47 -18.61 14.17
CA LYS A 309 21.97 -19.65 13.25
C LYS A 309 20.46 -19.57 12.94
N ALA A 310 19.68 -18.87 13.77
CA ALA A 310 18.26 -18.66 13.52
C ALA A 310 17.98 -17.54 12.51
N VAL A 311 18.98 -16.73 12.15
CA VAL A 311 18.88 -15.65 11.17
C VAL A 311 19.43 -16.12 9.83
N LEU A 312 18.79 -15.69 8.74
CA LEU A 312 19.30 -15.90 7.40
C LEU A 312 20.58 -15.07 7.22
N GLN A 313 21.72 -15.74 7.21
CA GLN A 313 23.05 -15.13 7.18
C GLN A 313 23.23 -14.13 6.04
N GLU A 314 22.67 -14.44 4.87
CA GLU A 314 22.70 -13.57 3.70
C GLU A 314 22.00 -12.22 3.95
N ALA A 315 20.85 -12.22 4.63
CA ALA A 315 20.12 -11.00 4.98
C ALA A 315 20.82 -10.20 6.09
N ALA A 316 21.52 -10.86 7.02
CA ALA A 316 22.35 -10.18 8.02
C ALA A 316 23.57 -9.50 7.38
N ARG A 317 24.25 -10.17 6.45
CA ARG A 317 25.37 -9.59 5.67
C ARG A 317 24.93 -8.39 4.84
N TYR A 318 23.78 -8.52 4.18
CA TYR A 318 23.17 -7.41 3.45
C TYR A 318 22.92 -6.20 4.37
N GLY A 319 22.32 -6.42 5.55
CA GLY A 319 22.07 -5.36 6.53
C GLY A 319 23.34 -4.71 7.04
N LEU A 320 24.37 -5.52 7.32
CA LEU A 320 25.66 -5.03 7.75
C LEU A 320 26.33 -4.18 6.68
N ALA A 321 26.31 -4.59 5.41
CA ALA A 321 26.86 -3.82 4.30
C ALA A 321 26.16 -2.46 4.17
N LEU A 322 24.82 -2.43 4.23
CA LEU A 322 24.07 -1.17 4.20
C LEU A 322 24.38 -0.26 5.41
N ALA A 323 24.48 -0.83 6.61
CA ALA A 323 24.80 -0.08 7.82
C ALA A 323 26.21 0.50 7.79
N LEU A 324 27.20 -0.27 7.31
CA LEU A 324 28.57 0.17 7.11
C LEU A 324 28.65 1.29 6.07
N THR A 325 27.88 1.17 4.97
CA THR A 325 27.78 2.21 3.93
C THR A 325 27.26 3.53 4.53
N LYS A 326 26.15 3.47 5.30
CA LYS A 326 25.61 4.65 6.00
C LYS A 326 26.59 5.25 7.03
N ALA A 327 27.49 4.44 7.58
CA ALA A 327 28.51 4.88 8.53
C ALA A 327 29.79 5.41 7.84
N GLY A 328 29.83 5.46 6.50
CA GLY A 328 31.02 5.85 5.73
C GLY A 328 32.14 4.81 5.72
N GLN A 329 31.89 3.58 6.18
CA GLN A 329 32.87 2.49 6.23
C GLN A 329 32.80 1.63 4.96
N THR A 330 33.00 2.27 3.82
CA THR A 330 32.70 1.70 2.49
C THR A 330 33.58 0.50 2.12
N GLU A 331 34.86 0.50 2.51
CA GLU A 331 35.77 -0.65 2.32
C GLU A 331 35.25 -1.92 3.02
N ARG A 332 34.80 -1.76 4.27
CA ARG A 332 34.18 -2.87 5.02
C ARG A 332 32.84 -3.26 4.41
N ALA A 333 32.03 -2.29 4.00
CA ALA A 333 30.74 -2.55 3.36
C ALA A 333 30.92 -3.40 2.09
N ARG A 334 31.91 -3.05 1.26
CA ARG A 334 32.25 -3.76 0.03
C ARG A 334 32.73 -5.18 0.30
N LYS A 335 33.58 -5.37 1.33
CA LYS A 335 34.00 -6.69 1.78
C LYS A 335 32.81 -7.54 2.20
N GLU A 336 31.92 -7.03 3.03
CA GLU A 336 30.75 -7.79 3.48
C GLU A 336 29.77 -8.12 2.35
N LEU A 337 29.54 -7.17 1.44
CA LEU A 337 28.67 -7.37 0.27
C LEU A 337 29.27 -8.43 -0.68
N SER A 338 30.59 -8.50 -0.83
CA SER A 338 31.25 -9.48 -1.72
C SER A 338 31.02 -10.95 -1.33
N HIS A 339 30.59 -11.22 -0.09
CA HIS A 339 30.24 -12.57 0.35
C HIS A 339 28.89 -13.06 -0.20
N ILE A 340 28.03 -12.15 -0.64
CA ILE A 340 26.66 -12.44 -1.10
C ILE A 340 26.38 -11.96 -2.53
N TYR A 341 27.24 -11.09 -3.07
CA TYR A 341 27.06 -10.46 -4.37
C TYR A 341 28.32 -10.58 -5.21
N THR A 342 28.13 -10.94 -6.47
CA THR A 342 29.17 -10.99 -7.50
C THR A 342 28.76 -10.06 -8.65
N PRO A 343 29.69 -9.28 -9.27
CA PRO A 343 29.37 -8.49 -10.44
C PRO A 343 28.71 -9.33 -11.55
N GLY A 344 27.50 -8.93 -11.97
CA GLY A 344 26.67 -9.68 -12.92
C GLY A 344 25.44 -10.34 -12.29
N ASP A 345 25.35 -10.39 -10.95
CA ASP A 345 24.12 -10.74 -10.25
C ASP A 345 22.97 -9.80 -10.65
N GLN A 346 21.77 -10.35 -10.80
CA GLN A 346 20.56 -9.65 -11.22
C GLN A 346 19.68 -9.21 -10.06
N LYS A 347 20.01 -9.59 -8.82
CA LYS A 347 19.21 -9.22 -7.65
C LYS A 347 19.32 -7.71 -7.40
N VAL A 348 18.23 -7.01 -7.67
CA VAL A 348 18.10 -5.56 -7.55
C VAL A 348 18.57 -5.05 -6.18
N ALA A 349 18.25 -5.76 -5.09
CA ALA A 349 18.69 -5.38 -3.75
C ALA A 349 20.22 -5.23 -3.62
N TYR A 350 20.98 -6.12 -4.27
CA TYR A 350 22.44 -6.14 -4.19
C TYR A 350 23.07 -5.11 -5.12
N ILE A 351 22.53 -4.96 -6.33
CA ILE A 351 22.93 -3.91 -7.27
C ILE A 351 22.75 -2.53 -6.62
N LEU A 352 21.61 -2.29 -5.95
CA LEU A 352 21.34 -1.04 -5.24
C LEU A 352 22.30 -0.82 -4.07
N ALA A 353 22.63 -1.86 -3.29
CA ALA A 353 23.61 -1.75 -2.22
C ALA A 353 25.01 -1.43 -2.74
N ASP A 354 25.44 -2.10 -3.82
CA ASP A 354 26.75 -1.89 -4.45
C ASP A 354 26.86 -0.47 -5.06
N ALA A 355 25.79 0.03 -5.69
CA ALA A 355 25.72 1.41 -6.20
C ALA A 355 25.71 2.45 -5.06
N ALA A 356 25.06 2.14 -3.92
CA ALA A 356 25.09 3.01 -2.75
C ALA A 356 26.49 3.11 -2.14
N ILE A 357 27.28 2.03 -2.15
CA ILE A 357 28.69 2.06 -1.72
C ILE A 357 29.50 2.99 -2.64
N ASP A 358 29.37 2.87 -3.96
CA ASP A 358 30.09 3.75 -4.89
C ASP A 358 29.70 5.23 -4.72
N SER A 359 28.42 5.50 -4.48
CA SER A 359 27.95 6.86 -4.21
C SER A 359 28.54 7.41 -2.90
N ALA A 360 28.62 6.59 -1.85
CA ALA A 360 29.25 6.96 -0.58
C ALA A 360 30.77 7.18 -0.70
N GLU A 361 31.42 6.53 -1.68
CA GLU A 361 32.83 6.72 -2.03
C GLU A 361 33.07 7.94 -2.94
N GLN A 362 32.05 8.77 -3.18
CA GLN A 362 32.10 9.91 -4.09
C GLN A 362 32.43 9.52 -5.54
N ARG A 363 31.95 8.35 -5.98
CA ARG A 363 32.05 7.86 -7.37
C ARG A 363 30.67 7.67 -8.00
N PRO A 364 29.86 8.74 -8.09
CA PRO A 364 28.49 8.66 -8.59
C PRO A 364 28.41 8.28 -10.07
N ASP A 365 29.45 8.54 -10.87
CA ASP A 365 29.58 8.11 -12.26
C ASP A 365 29.57 6.57 -12.40
N ILE A 366 30.30 5.89 -11.50
CA ILE A 366 30.36 4.42 -11.45
C ILE A 366 29.00 3.86 -11.04
N ALA A 367 28.39 4.44 -9.99
CA ALA A 367 27.04 4.07 -9.55
C ALA A 367 26.01 4.23 -10.67
N ALA A 368 26.03 5.38 -11.35
CA ALA A 368 25.14 5.69 -12.47
C ALA A 368 25.31 4.69 -13.62
N LYS A 369 26.54 4.36 -14.01
CA LYS A 369 26.82 3.41 -15.10
C LYS A 369 26.32 1.99 -14.77
N LYS A 370 26.47 1.57 -13.51
CA LYS A 370 25.99 0.28 -13.01
C LYS A 370 24.47 0.20 -13.04
N LEU A 371 23.80 1.22 -12.51
CA LEU A 371 22.33 1.30 -12.47
C LEU A 371 21.73 1.41 -13.88
N ALA A 372 22.36 2.16 -14.79
CA ALA A 372 21.98 2.21 -16.19
C ALA A 372 22.08 0.84 -16.86
N THR A 373 23.11 0.06 -16.54
CA THR A 373 23.29 -1.31 -17.07
C THR A 373 22.20 -2.24 -16.54
N ALA A 374 21.88 -2.16 -15.25
CA ALA A 374 20.80 -2.93 -14.65
C ALA A 374 19.43 -2.57 -15.26
N LEU A 375 19.16 -1.29 -15.51
CA LEU A 375 17.92 -0.83 -16.15
C LEU A 375 17.75 -1.31 -17.59
N LYS A 376 18.85 -1.55 -18.32
CA LYS A 376 18.77 -2.17 -19.66
C LYS A 376 18.25 -3.61 -19.59
N GLN A 377 18.58 -4.33 -18.51
CA GLN A 377 18.13 -5.71 -18.28
C GLN A 377 16.73 -5.76 -17.65
N SER A 378 16.37 -4.76 -16.84
CA SER A 378 15.06 -4.62 -16.20
C SER A 378 14.43 -3.24 -16.53
N PRO A 379 13.92 -3.05 -17.75
CA PRO A 379 13.31 -1.79 -18.16
C PRO A 379 12.15 -1.39 -17.24
N ASN A 380 12.04 -0.09 -16.94
CA ASN A 380 10.99 0.50 -16.09
C ASN A 380 10.97 -0.01 -14.63
N ASN A 381 12.02 -0.71 -14.18
CA ASN A 381 12.14 -1.11 -12.77
C ASN A 381 12.24 0.14 -11.88
N HIS A 382 11.24 0.34 -11.01
CA HIS A 382 11.11 1.56 -10.23
C HIS A 382 12.27 1.79 -9.24
N PRO A 383 12.69 0.80 -8.42
CA PRO A 383 13.84 0.96 -7.54
C PRO A 383 15.13 1.37 -8.26
N LEU A 384 15.46 0.70 -9.36
CA LEU A 384 16.63 1.03 -10.17
C LEU A 384 16.52 2.42 -10.81
N THR A 385 15.32 2.81 -11.25
CA THR A 385 15.08 4.12 -11.88
C THR A 385 15.29 5.26 -10.88
N MET A 386 14.74 5.12 -9.67
CA MET A 386 14.91 6.13 -8.62
C MET A 386 16.38 6.27 -8.21
N ALA A 387 17.07 5.16 -7.95
CA ALA A 387 18.48 5.19 -7.59
C ALA A 387 19.36 5.72 -8.74
N TYR A 388 19.02 5.42 -10.00
CA TYR A 388 19.77 5.92 -11.15
C TYR A 388 19.64 7.43 -11.29
N ALA A 389 18.44 7.97 -11.10
CA ALA A 389 18.22 9.41 -11.12
C ALA A 389 18.99 10.13 -10.00
N GLU A 390 18.99 9.58 -8.78
CA GLU A 390 19.80 10.10 -7.67
C GLU A 390 21.30 10.07 -8.00
N ALA A 391 21.80 8.95 -8.53
CA ALA A 391 23.20 8.83 -8.94
C ALA A 391 23.58 9.84 -10.04
N LEU A 392 22.71 10.06 -11.03
CA LEU A 392 22.91 11.09 -12.07
C LEU A 392 22.94 12.50 -11.48
N LEU A 393 22.12 12.76 -10.46
CA LEU A 393 22.11 14.05 -9.77
C LEU A 393 23.45 14.29 -9.06
N TYR A 394 23.95 13.30 -8.33
CA TYR A 394 25.27 13.37 -7.69
C TYR A 394 26.43 13.45 -8.68
N ASP A 395 26.27 12.89 -9.88
CA ASP A 395 27.22 12.98 -11.01
C ASP A 395 27.09 14.30 -11.79
N GLY A 396 26.27 15.25 -11.35
CA GLY A 396 26.11 16.55 -11.98
C GLY A 396 25.41 16.51 -13.34
N LYS A 397 24.53 15.53 -13.56
CA LYS A 397 23.78 15.31 -14.82
C LYS A 397 22.26 15.45 -14.63
N PRO A 398 21.75 16.60 -14.16
CA PRO A 398 20.33 16.79 -13.87
C PRO A 398 19.45 16.64 -15.12
N ASP A 399 19.90 17.07 -16.31
CA ASP A 399 19.13 16.94 -17.56
C ASP A 399 18.82 15.48 -17.92
N GLN A 400 19.77 14.57 -17.67
CA GLN A 400 19.58 13.13 -17.91
C GLN A 400 18.62 12.52 -16.89
N ALA A 401 18.73 12.94 -15.63
CA ALA A 401 17.83 12.53 -14.57
C ALA A 401 16.39 13.04 -14.84
N GLU A 402 16.23 14.25 -15.36
CA GLU A 402 14.94 14.83 -15.70
C GLU A 402 14.24 13.97 -16.77
N GLN A 403 14.92 13.69 -17.87
CA GLN A 403 14.35 12.88 -18.96
C GLN A 403 13.93 11.49 -18.48
N LEU A 404 14.74 10.87 -17.64
CA LEU A 404 14.45 9.58 -17.02
C LEU A 404 13.20 9.64 -16.15
N LEU A 405 13.12 10.61 -15.23
CA LEU A 405 12.02 10.73 -14.27
C LEU A 405 10.71 11.20 -14.92
N LEU A 406 10.76 12.08 -15.93
CA LEU A 406 9.59 12.48 -16.72
C LEU A 406 8.96 11.29 -17.46
N LYS A 407 9.78 10.40 -18.00
CA LYS A 407 9.27 9.16 -18.60
C LYS A 407 8.67 8.26 -17.54
N HIS A 408 9.33 8.12 -16.39
CA HIS A 408 8.89 7.26 -15.31
C HIS A 408 7.61 7.75 -14.62
N SER A 409 7.40 9.06 -14.53
CA SER A 409 6.19 9.67 -13.92
C SER A 409 4.92 9.37 -14.70
N ARG A 410 5.02 9.15 -16.02
CA ARG A 410 3.89 8.67 -16.84
C ARG A 410 3.52 7.21 -16.56
N ILE A 411 4.49 6.41 -16.11
CA ILE A 411 4.28 4.99 -15.75
C ILE A 411 3.76 4.89 -14.33
N ARG A 412 4.27 5.72 -13.41
CA ARG A 412 3.91 5.73 -11.99
C ARG A 412 3.41 7.10 -11.52
N PRO A 413 2.26 7.58 -12.04
CA PRO A 413 1.75 8.90 -11.71
C PRO A 413 1.34 9.03 -10.24
N ASN A 414 1.06 7.92 -9.55
CA ASN A 414 0.59 7.93 -8.16
C ASN A 414 1.72 7.83 -7.11
N ALA A 415 2.99 7.90 -7.52
CA ALA A 415 4.16 7.81 -6.65
C ALA A 415 4.63 9.21 -6.20
N PRO A 416 4.35 9.67 -4.97
CA PRO A 416 4.66 11.04 -4.57
C PRO A 416 6.16 11.33 -4.60
N TRP A 417 7.00 10.39 -4.15
CA TRP A 417 8.43 10.63 -4.09
C TRP A 417 9.11 10.74 -5.46
N LEU A 418 8.52 10.11 -6.49
CA LEU A 418 8.95 10.29 -7.87
C LEU A 418 8.78 11.75 -8.31
N TRP A 419 7.63 12.36 -8.00
CA TRP A 419 7.35 13.76 -8.32
C TRP A 419 8.20 14.73 -7.51
N TYR A 420 8.46 14.41 -6.24
CA TYR A 420 9.40 15.19 -5.44
C TYR A 420 10.79 15.19 -6.06
N LEU A 421 11.34 14.01 -6.38
CA LEU A 421 12.69 13.91 -6.95
C LEU A 421 12.74 14.58 -8.33
N LEU A 422 11.69 14.41 -9.15
CA LEU A 422 11.59 15.07 -10.45
C LEU A 422 11.62 16.59 -10.31
N ALA A 423 10.89 17.15 -9.34
CA ALA A 423 10.94 18.58 -9.05
C ALA A 423 12.37 19.04 -8.71
N GLU A 424 13.04 18.39 -7.77
CA GLU A 424 14.41 18.76 -7.37
C GLU A 424 15.39 18.69 -8.54
N VAL A 425 15.28 17.65 -9.37
CA VAL A 425 16.08 17.48 -10.58
C VAL A 425 15.80 18.59 -11.59
N GLN A 426 14.54 18.96 -11.82
CA GLN A 426 14.15 20.02 -12.74
C GLN A 426 14.62 21.40 -12.29
N GLY A 427 14.61 21.66 -10.98
CA GLY A 427 15.20 22.88 -10.42
C GLY A 427 16.69 22.98 -10.72
N LEU A 428 17.43 21.88 -10.57
CA LEU A 428 18.87 21.81 -10.85
C LEU A 428 19.19 21.84 -12.35
N ALA A 429 18.29 21.34 -13.20
CA ALA A 429 18.38 21.47 -14.67
C ALA A 429 18.00 22.88 -15.18
N GLY A 430 17.49 23.76 -14.31
CA GLY A 430 17.00 25.09 -14.70
C GLY A 430 15.62 25.08 -15.36
N ASN A 431 14.92 23.95 -15.40
CA ASN A 431 13.53 23.86 -15.87
C ASN A 431 12.55 24.31 -14.77
N ILE A 432 12.44 25.63 -14.57
CA ILE A 432 11.61 26.22 -13.50
C ILE A 432 10.11 25.92 -13.69
N THR A 433 9.61 25.95 -14.93
CA THR A 433 8.21 25.59 -15.21
C THR A 433 7.93 24.13 -14.86
N GLY A 434 8.82 23.21 -15.27
CA GLY A 434 8.72 21.80 -14.94
C GLY A 434 8.76 21.55 -13.43
N LEU A 435 9.72 22.18 -12.74
CA LEU A 435 9.85 22.14 -11.27
C LEU A 435 8.52 22.43 -10.58
N HIS A 436 7.86 23.53 -10.94
CA HIS A 436 6.59 23.92 -10.33
C HIS A 436 5.45 22.96 -10.68
N GLN A 437 5.39 22.45 -11.90
CA GLN A 437 4.42 21.41 -12.28
C GLN A 437 4.62 20.11 -11.49
N ALA A 438 5.85 19.63 -11.35
CA ALA A 438 6.16 18.43 -10.58
C ALA A 438 5.87 18.60 -9.08
N ARG A 439 6.13 19.79 -8.51
CA ARG A 439 5.74 20.12 -7.13
C ARG A 439 4.22 20.14 -6.95
N ALA A 440 3.48 20.64 -7.94
CA ALA A 440 2.02 20.60 -7.89
C ALA A 440 1.50 19.16 -7.81
N GLU A 441 2.01 18.26 -8.66
CA GLU A 441 1.65 16.83 -8.62
C GLU A 441 2.00 16.18 -7.29
N PHE A 442 3.18 16.47 -6.73
CA PHE A 442 3.56 16.02 -5.39
C PHE A 442 2.53 16.45 -4.34
N PHE A 443 2.12 17.73 -4.34
CA PHE A 443 1.16 18.25 -3.37
C PHE A 443 -0.26 17.69 -3.58
N ILE A 444 -0.69 17.48 -4.83
CA ILE A 444 -1.96 16.82 -5.17
C ILE A 444 -2.01 15.41 -4.57
N LEU A 445 -0.95 14.62 -4.74
CA LEU A 445 -0.88 13.25 -4.23
C LEU A 445 -0.81 13.17 -2.70
N ARG A 446 -0.48 14.28 -2.03
CA ARG A 446 -0.58 14.44 -0.58
C ARG A 446 -1.77 15.27 -0.14
N GLY A 447 -2.79 15.46 -0.99
CA GLY A 447 -4.02 16.16 -0.63
C GLY A 447 -3.85 17.65 -0.25
N ASN A 448 -2.71 18.28 -0.53
CA ASN A 448 -2.45 19.68 -0.22
C ASN A 448 -2.74 20.55 -1.44
N LEU A 449 -4.03 20.72 -1.76
CA LEU A 449 -4.47 21.35 -3.01
C LEU A 449 -4.12 22.84 -3.08
N ASP A 450 -4.14 23.55 -1.95
CA ASP A 450 -3.77 24.98 -1.91
C ASP A 450 -2.32 25.20 -2.31
N GLN A 451 -1.40 24.35 -1.83
CA GLN A 451 -0.01 24.41 -2.25
C GLN A 451 0.16 24.00 -3.71
N ALA A 452 -0.61 23.01 -4.18
CA ALA A 452 -0.57 22.62 -5.58
C ALA A 452 -1.02 23.76 -6.53
N GLU A 453 -2.11 24.44 -6.19
CA GLU A 453 -2.61 25.60 -6.94
C GLU A 453 -1.57 26.72 -6.97
N ALA A 454 -0.94 27.04 -5.82
CA ALA A 454 0.13 28.03 -5.76
C ALA A 454 1.31 27.66 -6.67
N GLN A 455 1.73 26.39 -6.68
CA GLN A 455 2.79 25.92 -7.58
C GLN A 455 2.39 26.04 -9.05
N LEU A 456 1.16 25.68 -9.43
CA LEU A 456 0.69 25.86 -10.81
C LEU A 456 0.66 27.34 -11.20
N GLY A 457 0.33 28.24 -10.27
CA GLY A 457 0.41 29.69 -10.48
C GLY A 457 1.82 30.19 -10.77
N TYR A 458 2.86 29.58 -10.20
CA TYR A 458 4.27 29.90 -10.50
C TYR A 458 4.77 29.29 -11.82
N ALA A 459 4.07 28.30 -12.37
CA ALA A 459 4.44 27.65 -13.63
C ALA A 459 3.91 28.39 -14.88
N LEU A 460 2.89 29.25 -14.69
CA LEU A 460 2.28 30.11 -15.71
C LEU A 460 3.03 31.44 -15.82
#